data_AF-A0A523G0S4-F1
#
_entry.id   AF-A0A523G0S4-F1
#
_cell.length_a   1.000
_cell.length_b   1.000
_cell.length_c   1.000
_cell.angle_alpha   90.00
_cell.angle_beta   90.00
_cell.angle_gamma   90.00
#
_symmetry.space_group_name_H-M   'P 1'
#
loop_
_entity.id
_entity.type
_entity.pdbx_description
1 polymer ?
#
loop_
_entity_poly.entity_id
_entity_poly.type
_entity_poly.pdbx_seq_one_letter_code
_entity_poly.pdbx_strand_id
1 'polypeptide(L)'
;MDGPMHYLPFSIQFGTISRLFSIFVMLVAGMSLSGCIAAAVVAGASATGVMIAQERTFGTAFDDSTADMDIQMRLEKAGGKAMGNVNVDVHDGLVLLTGTVPRPEDRVTAARVAWDTNSISEVINELEVRDGSRFLRLPKDRWISTRVRSSFMVASQVRNINFGVETIDGTVYLFGIARSQSELDVAIARARRIGGVKQVVSHVRIKPAPPRQSLPQPVTVGQL
;
A
#
# COMPACT_ATOMS: atom_id res chain seq x y z
N MET A 1 -72.62 -8.25 42.98
CA MET A 1 -71.84 -9.34 42.37
C MET A 1 -71.04 -8.74 41.21
N ASP A 2 -70.14 -7.77 41.38
CA ASP A 2 -68.97 -7.64 42.27
C ASP A 2 -67.94 -8.76 42.09
N GLY A 3 -67.07 -8.58 41.10
CA GLY A 3 -65.77 -9.24 40.97
C GLY A 3 -64.75 -8.21 40.47
N PRO A 4 -63.59 -8.03 41.12
CA PRO A 4 -62.70 -6.89 40.89
C PRO A 4 -61.81 -7.05 39.64
N MET A 5 -61.69 -5.97 38.88
CA MET A 5 -60.66 -5.77 37.85
C MET A 5 -59.29 -5.59 38.52
N HIS A 6 -58.46 -6.63 38.48
CA HIS A 6 -57.05 -6.56 38.85
C HIS A 6 -56.25 -5.83 37.76
N TYR A 7 -55.94 -4.56 37.98
CA TYR A 7 -54.89 -3.85 37.24
C TYR A 7 -53.54 -4.17 37.88
N LEU A 8 -52.66 -4.88 37.16
CA LEU A 8 -51.26 -5.02 37.56
C LEU A 8 -50.53 -3.69 37.29
N PRO A 9 -49.74 -3.16 38.23
CA PRO A 9 -48.97 -1.95 38.00
C PRO A 9 -47.78 -2.25 37.07
N PHE A 10 -47.87 -1.82 35.81
CA PHE A 10 -46.73 -1.74 34.88
C PHE A 10 -45.83 -0.55 35.27
N SER A 11 -45.23 -0.62 36.46
CA SER A 11 -44.36 0.42 37.01
C SER A 11 -42.99 -0.14 37.37
N ILE A 12 -42.42 -0.99 36.52
CA ILE A 12 -41.03 -1.44 36.65
C ILE A 12 -40.48 -1.62 35.24
N GLN A 13 -39.64 -0.69 34.76
CA GLN A 13 -38.39 -1.02 34.03
C GLN A 13 -37.66 0.15 33.37
N PHE A 14 -38.09 1.42 33.48
CA PHE A 14 -37.30 2.51 32.89
C PHE A 14 -35.90 2.67 33.53
N GLY A 15 -35.79 2.50 34.85
CA GLY A 15 -34.51 2.59 35.55
C GLY A 15 -33.58 1.39 35.30
N THR A 16 -34.14 0.19 35.17
CA THR A 16 -33.35 -1.03 34.89
C THR A 16 -32.86 -1.07 33.45
N ILE A 17 -33.67 -0.62 32.49
CA ILE A 17 -33.27 -0.53 31.08
C ILE A 17 -32.15 0.52 30.90
N SER A 18 -32.23 1.67 31.57
CA SER A 18 -31.17 2.69 31.54
C SER A 18 -29.84 2.19 32.14
N ARG A 19 -29.92 1.41 33.24
CA ARG A 19 -28.75 0.77 33.86
C ARG A 19 -28.15 -0.32 32.99
N LEU A 20 -28.98 -1.16 32.35
CA LEU A 20 -28.53 -2.19 31.42
C LEU A 20 -27.92 -1.60 30.15
N PHE A 21 -28.48 -0.51 29.63
CA PHE A 21 -27.93 0.23 28.49
C PHE A 21 -26.57 0.86 28.84
N SER A 22 -26.45 1.46 30.02
CA SER A 22 -25.17 2.02 30.49
C SER A 22 -24.09 0.94 30.66
N ILE A 23 -24.45 -0.24 31.20
CA ILE A 23 -23.53 -1.38 31.34
C ILE A 23 -23.11 -1.91 29.96
N PHE A 24 -24.04 -2.00 29.01
CA PHE A 24 -23.75 -2.44 27.64
C PHE A 24 -22.80 -1.47 26.91
N VAL A 25 -23.04 -0.16 27.01
CA VAL A 25 -22.15 0.87 26.43
C VAL A 25 -20.76 0.82 27.06
N MET A 26 -20.67 0.58 28.38
CA MET A 26 -19.38 0.46 29.08
C MET A 26 -18.61 -0.81 28.69
N LEU A 27 -19.31 -1.94 28.46
CA LEU A 27 -18.70 -3.19 27.96
C LEU A 27 -18.18 -3.05 26.52
N VAL A 28 -18.93 -2.41 25.63
CA VAL A 28 -18.51 -2.16 24.23
C VAL A 28 -17.36 -1.16 24.17
N ALA A 29 -17.36 -0.14 25.02
CA ALA A 29 -16.23 0.79 25.15
C ALA A 29 -14.97 0.09 25.69
N GLY A 30 -15.12 -0.86 26.62
CA GLY A 30 -14.01 -1.69 27.13
C GLY A 30 -13.38 -2.59 26.06
N MET A 31 -14.18 -3.14 25.15
CA MET A 31 -13.68 -3.93 24.00
C MET A 31 -12.91 -3.09 22.98
N SER A 32 -13.12 -1.76 22.95
CA SER A 32 -12.40 -0.86 22.05
C SER A 32 -10.99 -0.52 22.55
N LEU A 33 -10.65 -0.87 23.79
CA LEU A 33 -9.34 -0.57 24.39
C LEU A 33 -8.33 -1.74 24.31
N SER A 34 -8.76 -2.95 23.90
CA SER A 34 -7.81 -4.07 23.67
C SER A 34 -7.16 -4.06 22.29
N GLY A 35 -7.37 -2.99 21.50
CA GLY A 35 -6.85 -2.85 20.13
C GLY A 35 -5.38 -2.42 20.00
N CYS A 36 -4.65 -2.19 21.10
CA CYS A 36 -3.28 -1.65 21.06
C CYS A 36 -2.15 -2.63 21.42
N ILE A 37 -2.39 -3.95 21.51
CA ILE A 37 -1.33 -4.94 21.83
C ILE A 37 -1.19 -6.03 20.74
N ALA A 38 -1.59 -5.74 19.50
CA ALA A 38 -1.20 -6.56 18.34
C ALA A 38 0.16 -6.11 17.74
N ALA A 39 0.95 -5.32 18.47
CA ALA A 39 2.30 -4.88 18.08
C ALA A 39 3.43 -5.56 18.87
N ALA A 40 3.12 -6.47 19.81
CA ALA A 40 4.10 -7.03 20.75
C ALA A 40 4.43 -8.53 20.54
N VAL A 41 4.08 -9.12 19.40
CA VAL A 41 4.48 -10.50 19.05
C VAL A 41 5.40 -10.50 17.82
N VAL A 42 6.42 -9.65 17.82
CA VAL A 42 7.61 -9.81 16.96
C VAL A 42 8.85 -9.51 17.80
N ALA A 43 8.99 -10.23 18.91
CA ALA A 43 10.25 -10.35 19.63
C ALA A 43 10.49 -11.82 19.93
N GLY A 44 10.76 -12.59 18.87
CA GLY A 44 11.28 -13.94 19.00
C GLY A 44 12.69 -13.87 19.59
N ALA A 45 12.79 -14.14 20.89
CA ALA A 45 14.03 -14.19 21.64
C ALA A 45 14.82 -15.46 21.29
N SER A 46 15.93 -15.32 20.56
CA SER A 46 17.19 -16.03 20.82
C SER A 46 18.31 -15.39 20.00
N ALA A 47 19.41 -15.03 20.67
CA ALA A 47 20.51 -14.22 20.13
C ALA A 47 21.43 -14.95 19.12
N THR A 48 20.99 -16.06 18.53
CA THR A 48 21.76 -16.86 17.55
C THR A 48 20.87 -17.44 16.44
N GLY A 49 19.76 -16.78 16.11
CA GLY A 49 18.92 -17.15 14.96
C GLY A 49 19.13 -16.16 13.81
N VAL A 50 19.72 -16.61 12.71
CA VAL A 50 19.90 -15.83 11.47
C VAL A 50 18.56 -15.30 10.99
N MET A 51 18.31 -14.01 11.22
CA MET A 51 17.15 -13.27 10.70
C MET A 51 17.39 -12.95 9.21
N ILE A 52 17.44 -13.97 8.35
CA ILE A 52 17.36 -13.79 6.90
C ILE A 52 15.99 -14.30 6.46
N ALA A 53 14.94 -13.54 6.78
CA ALA A 53 13.62 -13.74 6.17
C ALA A 53 12.65 -12.56 6.36
N GLN A 54 13.11 -11.31 6.45
CA GLN A 54 12.24 -10.16 6.12
C GLN A 54 13.06 -9.11 5.37
N GLU A 55 13.03 -9.19 4.04
CA GLU A 55 13.68 -8.22 3.14
C GLU A 55 13.03 -6.83 3.17
N ARG A 56 11.94 -6.64 3.95
CA ARG A 56 11.42 -5.32 4.31
C ARG A 56 11.62 -5.11 5.81
N THR A 57 12.50 -4.19 6.18
CA THR A 57 12.62 -3.72 7.56
C THR A 57 11.49 -2.75 7.84
N PHE A 58 10.87 -2.80 9.03
CA PHE A 58 9.89 -1.80 9.47
C PHE A 58 10.34 -0.35 9.20
N GLY A 59 11.65 -0.09 9.26
CA GLY A 59 12.27 1.19 8.85
C GLY A 59 11.97 1.59 7.40
N THR A 60 12.11 0.70 6.42
CA THR A 60 11.86 1.03 5.00
C THR A 60 10.43 1.48 4.72
N ALA A 61 9.43 0.87 5.36
CA ALA A 61 8.03 1.28 5.20
C ALA A 61 7.72 2.63 5.89
N PHE A 62 8.40 2.91 7.00
CA PHE A 62 8.32 4.20 7.68
C PHE A 62 9.00 5.31 6.88
N ASP A 63 10.17 5.00 6.30
CA ASP A 63 10.93 5.89 5.42
C ASP A 63 10.11 6.21 4.15
N ASP A 64 9.48 5.20 3.52
CA ASP A 64 8.61 5.37 2.35
C ASP A 64 7.41 6.30 2.68
N SER A 65 6.78 6.13 3.85
CA SER A 65 5.65 6.99 4.27
C SER A 65 6.09 8.44 4.53
N THR A 66 7.29 8.61 5.08
CA THR A 66 7.86 9.94 5.33
C THR A 66 8.26 10.61 4.01
N ALA A 67 8.82 9.85 3.07
CA ALA A 67 9.14 10.31 1.73
C ALA A 67 7.88 10.73 0.96
N ASP A 68 6.81 9.95 1.03
CA ASP A 68 5.52 10.28 0.44
C ASP A 68 5.00 11.65 0.93
N MET A 69 4.99 11.86 2.25
CA MET A 69 4.59 13.14 2.85
C MET A 69 5.51 14.30 2.47
N ASP A 70 6.83 14.10 2.48
CA ASP A 70 7.80 15.14 2.09
C ASP A 70 7.63 15.55 0.62
N ILE A 71 7.48 14.57 -0.29
CA ILE A 71 7.24 14.83 -1.72
C ILE A 71 5.92 15.60 -1.88
N GLN A 72 4.84 15.17 -1.25
CA GLN A 72 3.54 15.83 -1.34
C GLN A 72 3.63 17.30 -0.89
N MET A 73 4.27 17.57 0.25
CA MET A 73 4.46 18.95 0.74
C MET A 73 5.31 19.79 -0.22
N ARG A 74 6.38 19.23 -0.79
CA ARG A 74 7.24 19.93 -1.75
C ARG A 74 6.52 20.22 -3.05
N LEU A 75 5.67 19.30 -3.52
CA LEU A 75 4.84 19.50 -4.72
C LEU A 75 3.88 20.67 -4.50
N GLU A 76 3.17 20.69 -3.37
CA GLU A 76 2.28 21.79 -3.03
C GLU A 76 3.03 23.13 -2.95
N LYS A 77 4.24 23.13 -2.38
CA LYS A 77 5.08 24.33 -2.33
C LYS A 77 5.56 24.78 -3.72
N ALA A 78 5.89 23.84 -4.61
CA ALA A 78 6.46 24.12 -5.93
C ALA A 78 5.41 24.57 -6.96
N GLY A 79 4.20 24.02 -6.92
CA GLY A 79 3.16 24.26 -7.93
C GLY A 79 1.78 24.60 -7.40
N GLY A 80 1.59 24.65 -6.08
CA GLY A 80 0.32 25.03 -5.45
C GLY A 80 -0.86 24.25 -5.99
N LYS A 81 -1.89 24.96 -6.48
CA LYS A 81 -3.10 24.35 -7.04
C LYS A 81 -2.83 23.46 -8.25
N ALA A 82 -1.77 23.70 -9.02
CA ALA A 82 -1.43 22.87 -10.19
C ALA A 82 -1.05 21.43 -9.79
N MET A 83 -0.57 21.23 -8.55
CA MET A 83 -0.22 19.91 -8.01
C MET A 83 -1.34 19.25 -7.20
N GLY A 84 -2.49 19.93 -7.03
CA GLY A 84 -3.57 19.43 -6.16
C GLY A 84 -4.25 18.15 -6.63
N ASN A 85 -3.97 17.71 -7.87
CA ASN A 85 -4.46 16.45 -8.45
C ASN A 85 -3.33 15.44 -8.67
N VAL A 86 -2.11 15.70 -8.18
CA VAL A 86 -0.99 14.78 -8.22
C VAL A 86 -1.10 13.85 -7.01
N ASN A 87 -1.00 12.56 -7.25
CA ASN A 87 -0.96 11.51 -6.26
C ASN A 87 0.43 10.86 -6.32
N VAL A 88 1.02 10.69 -5.14
CA VAL A 88 2.33 10.11 -4.94
C VAL A 88 2.12 8.76 -4.26
N ASP A 89 2.79 7.73 -4.74
CA ASP A 89 2.87 6.44 -4.06
C ASP A 89 4.34 6.01 -4.08
N VAL A 90 4.91 5.74 -2.89
CA VAL A 90 6.31 5.32 -2.74
C VAL A 90 6.36 3.86 -2.31
N HIS A 91 7.23 3.08 -2.95
CA HIS A 91 7.47 1.69 -2.59
C HIS A 91 8.93 1.30 -2.85
N ASP A 92 9.68 0.97 -1.80
CA ASP A 92 11.11 0.62 -1.89
C ASP A 92 11.96 1.70 -2.58
N GLY A 93 11.72 2.97 -2.25
CA GLY A 93 12.42 4.11 -2.86
C GLY A 93 12.09 4.33 -4.34
N LEU A 94 11.07 3.67 -4.88
CA LEU A 94 10.54 3.93 -6.21
C LEU A 94 9.21 4.68 -6.08
N VAL A 95 9.14 5.85 -6.71
CA VAL A 95 7.99 6.75 -6.66
C VAL A 95 7.15 6.55 -7.92
N LEU A 96 5.86 6.39 -7.74
CA LEU A 96 4.86 6.49 -8.80
C LEU A 96 4.12 7.82 -8.66
N LEU A 97 4.28 8.69 -9.64
CA LEU A 97 3.50 9.91 -9.79
C LEU A 97 2.34 9.64 -10.74
N THR A 98 1.13 9.85 -10.26
CA THR A 98 -0.11 9.66 -11.03
C THR A 98 -1.04 10.85 -10.82
N GLY A 99 -1.97 11.06 -11.73
CA GLY A 99 -2.84 12.23 -11.66
C GLY A 99 -2.90 13.05 -12.92
N THR A 100 -3.34 14.28 -12.74
CA THR A 100 -3.39 15.27 -13.82
C THR A 100 -2.69 16.54 -13.38
N VAL A 101 -2.00 17.15 -14.32
CA VAL A 101 -1.45 18.50 -14.19
C VAL A 101 -1.94 19.36 -15.36
N PRO A 102 -2.10 20.68 -15.18
CA PRO A 102 -2.67 21.51 -16.23
C PRO A 102 -1.70 21.72 -17.40
N ARG A 103 -0.37 21.72 -17.16
CA ARG A 103 0.62 22.04 -18.19
C ARG A 103 1.80 21.06 -18.21
N PRO A 104 2.48 20.88 -19.36
CA PRO A 104 3.65 20.01 -19.45
C PRO A 104 4.79 20.39 -18.50
N GLU A 105 4.99 21.69 -18.24
CA GLU A 105 5.99 22.17 -17.29
C GLU A 105 5.70 21.72 -15.85
N ASP A 106 4.43 21.61 -15.47
CA ASP A 106 4.03 21.14 -14.14
C ASP A 106 4.35 19.64 -14.00
N ARG A 107 4.19 18.86 -15.07
CA ARG A 107 4.59 17.43 -15.11
C ARG A 107 6.09 17.25 -14.87
N VAL A 108 6.91 18.10 -15.50
CA VAL A 108 8.38 18.08 -15.32
C VAL A 108 8.76 18.53 -13.92
N THR A 109 8.09 19.57 -13.40
CA THR A 109 8.29 20.07 -12.04
C THR A 109 7.98 19.00 -11.00
N ALA A 110 6.88 18.28 -11.16
CA ALA A 110 6.50 17.20 -10.25
C ALA A 110 7.55 16.07 -10.21
N ALA A 111 8.06 15.66 -11.38
CA ALA A 111 9.13 14.67 -11.44
C ALA A 111 10.42 15.16 -10.78
N ARG A 112 10.80 16.42 -11.00
CA ARG A 112 11.99 17.01 -10.38
C ARG A 112 11.87 16.99 -8.86
N VAL A 113 10.73 17.45 -8.33
CA VAL A 113 10.48 17.48 -6.89
C VAL A 113 10.57 16.07 -6.29
N ALA A 114 10.01 15.06 -6.94
CA ALA A 114 10.11 13.68 -6.48
C ALA A 114 11.56 13.15 -6.48
N TRP A 115 12.36 13.50 -7.49
CA TRP A 115 13.78 13.14 -7.56
C TRP A 115 14.64 13.82 -6.51
N ASP A 116 14.29 15.04 -6.10
CA ASP A 116 15.04 15.84 -5.11
C ASP A 116 14.80 15.39 -3.65
N THR A 117 13.95 14.40 -3.42
CA THR A 117 13.72 13.81 -2.09
C THR A 117 14.74 12.70 -1.82
N ASN A 118 15.30 12.71 -0.60
CA ASN A 118 16.24 11.68 -0.18
C ASN A 118 15.62 10.29 -0.23
N SER A 119 16.45 9.27 -0.46
CA SER A 119 16.05 7.86 -0.51
C SER A 119 15.24 7.45 -1.75
N ILE A 120 15.02 8.35 -2.71
CA ILE A 120 14.40 8.02 -4.00
C ILE A 120 15.45 7.53 -5.00
N SER A 121 15.23 6.32 -5.50
CA SER A 121 16.08 5.65 -6.50
C SER A 121 15.51 5.72 -7.91
N GLU A 122 14.19 5.89 -8.04
CA GLU A 122 13.50 5.94 -9.33
C GLU A 122 12.18 6.70 -9.22
N VAL A 123 11.82 7.42 -10.27
CA VAL A 123 10.53 8.10 -10.39
C VAL A 123 9.86 7.66 -11.69
N ILE A 124 8.70 7.04 -11.56
CA ILE A 124 7.78 6.74 -12.65
C ILE A 124 6.78 7.88 -12.74
N ASN A 125 6.68 8.50 -13.91
CA ASN A 125 5.79 9.66 -14.13
C ASN A 125 4.65 9.31 -15.10
N GLU A 126 3.53 8.90 -14.54
CA GLU A 126 2.26 8.63 -15.21
C GLU A 126 1.28 9.81 -15.06
N LEU A 127 1.79 11.04 -14.95
CA LEU A 127 0.95 12.24 -14.93
C LEU A 127 0.44 12.57 -16.34
N GLU A 128 -0.86 12.82 -16.43
CA GLU A 128 -1.51 13.30 -17.63
C GLU A 128 -1.55 14.83 -17.66
N VAL A 129 -1.27 15.42 -18.82
CA VAL A 129 -1.46 16.86 -19.01
C VAL A 129 -2.91 17.10 -19.46
N ARG A 130 -3.73 17.68 -18.58
CA ARG A 130 -5.14 17.97 -18.84
C ARG A 130 -5.63 19.13 -17.98
N ASP A 131 -6.39 20.03 -18.59
CA ASP A 131 -6.99 21.16 -17.88
C ASP A 131 -8.21 20.76 -17.04
N GLY A 132 -8.22 21.19 -15.79
CA GLY A 132 -9.45 21.41 -15.01
C GLY A 132 -10.25 20.19 -14.52
N SER A 133 -9.94 18.96 -14.94
CA SER A 133 -10.61 17.78 -14.38
C SER A 133 -10.00 17.41 -13.03
N ARG A 134 -10.80 17.45 -11.96
CA ARG A 134 -10.41 16.90 -10.65
C ARG A 134 -10.14 15.40 -10.82
N PHE A 135 -8.88 15.01 -10.68
CA PHE A 135 -8.49 13.62 -10.67
C PHE A 135 -8.84 13.03 -9.30
N LEU A 136 -9.95 12.30 -9.23
CA LEU A 136 -10.44 11.71 -8.00
C LEU A 136 -10.11 10.22 -8.00
N ARG A 137 -9.37 9.76 -6.98
CA ARG A 137 -9.30 8.33 -6.66
C ARG A 137 -10.69 7.86 -6.24
N LEU A 138 -11.32 7.04 -7.07
CA LEU A 138 -12.65 6.53 -6.79
C LEU A 138 -12.58 5.48 -5.67
N PRO A 139 -13.57 5.39 -4.76
CA PRO A 139 -13.64 4.33 -3.76
C PRO A 139 -13.56 2.93 -4.37
N LYS A 140 -14.09 2.76 -5.59
CA LYS A 140 -14.00 1.54 -6.38
C LYS A 140 -12.56 1.17 -6.72
N ASP A 141 -11.73 2.15 -7.10
CA ASP A 141 -10.33 1.89 -7.46
C ASP A 141 -9.51 1.47 -6.24
N ARG A 142 -9.75 2.10 -5.08
CA ARG A 142 -9.15 1.65 -3.82
C ARG A 142 -9.49 0.19 -3.53
N TRP A 143 -10.75 -0.19 -3.73
CA TRP A 143 -11.18 -1.57 -3.55
C TRP A 143 -10.56 -2.53 -4.57
N ILE A 144 -10.36 -2.10 -5.82
CA ILE A 144 -9.62 -2.87 -6.83
C ILE A 144 -8.16 -3.07 -6.36
N SER A 145 -7.47 -2.01 -5.95
CA SER A 145 -6.09 -2.11 -5.44
C SER A 145 -6.00 -3.06 -4.25
N THR A 146 -6.96 -3.02 -3.32
CA THR A 146 -7.04 -3.97 -2.20
C THR A 146 -7.19 -5.40 -2.70
N ARG A 147 -8.10 -5.66 -3.63
CA ARG A 147 -8.31 -7.01 -4.20
C ARG A 147 -7.09 -7.52 -4.96
N VAL A 148 -6.40 -6.67 -5.71
CA VAL A 148 -5.15 -7.03 -6.40
C VAL A 148 -4.09 -7.41 -5.38
N ARG A 149 -3.85 -6.58 -4.35
CA ARG A 149 -2.90 -6.88 -3.26
C ARG A 149 -3.25 -8.19 -2.56
N SER A 150 -4.51 -8.40 -2.20
CA SER A 150 -4.96 -9.67 -1.60
C SER A 150 -4.74 -10.87 -2.51
N SER A 151 -4.93 -10.71 -3.83
CA SER A 151 -4.69 -11.79 -4.80
C SER A 151 -3.22 -12.21 -4.87
N PHE A 152 -2.29 -11.28 -4.62
CA PHE A 152 -0.85 -11.57 -4.56
C PHE A 152 -0.48 -12.24 -3.24
N MET A 153 -1.12 -11.86 -2.13
CA MET A 153 -0.89 -12.49 -0.82
C MET A 153 -1.22 -13.99 -0.81
N VAL A 154 -2.29 -14.39 -1.52
CA VAL A 154 -2.71 -15.80 -1.60
C VAL A 154 -1.95 -16.59 -2.69
N ALA A 155 -1.23 -15.90 -3.58
CA ALA A 155 -0.45 -16.52 -4.62
C ALA A 155 1.00 -16.70 -4.16
N SER A 156 1.37 -17.89 -3.67
CA SER A 156 2.73 -18.20 -3.20
C SER A 156 3.84 -17.96 -4.25
N GLN A 157 3.47 -17.94 -5.53
CA GLN A 157 4.35 -17.63 -6.66
C GLN A 157 4.74 -16.14 -6.74
N VAL A 158 3.92 -15.25 -6.14
CA VAL A 158 4.12 -13.79 -6.14
C VAL A 158 4.54 -13.35 -4.75
N ARG A 159 5.72 -12.77 -4.65
CA ARG A 159 6.22 -12.15 -3.42
C ARG A 159 5.61 -10.76 -3.31
N ASN A 160 4.36 -10.70 -2.84
CA ASN A 160 3.54 -9.49 -2.71
C ASN A 160 4.32 -8.29 -2.16
N ILE A 161 5.22 -8.54 -1.20
CA ILE A 161 6.01 -7.50 -0.55
C ILE A 161 6.86 -6.70 -1.55
N ASN A 162 7.23 -7.25 -2.70
CA ASN A 162 8.08 -6.56 -3.67
C ASN A 162 7.30 -5.73 -4.69
N PHE A 163 5.97 -5.74 -4.64
CA PHE A 163 5.11 -5.09 -5.62
C PHE A 163 4.32 -3.95 -4.99
N GLY A 164 4.52 -2.75 -5.53
CA GLY A 164 3.60 -1.63 -5.40
C GLY A 164 2.40 -1.84 -6.35
N VAL A 165 1.21 -1.49 -5.87
CA VAL A 165 -0.05 -1.64 -6.62
C VAL A 165 -0.89 -0.39 -6.43
N GLU A 166 -1.09 0.38 -7.50
CA GLU A 166 -2.01 1.51 -7.48
C GLU A 166 -3.05 1.38 -8.59
N THR A 167 -4.28 1.83 -8.34
CA THR A 167 -5.36 1.73 -9.33
C THR A 167 -6.02 3.07 -9.50
N ILE A 168 -6.21 3.45 -10.77
CA ILE A 168 -6.83 4.72 -11.13
C ILE A 168 -7.72 4.53 -12.35
N ASP A 169 -9.00 4.85 -12.20
CA ASP A 169 -10.03 4.68 -13.21
C ASP A 169 -10.02 3.28 -13.84
N GLY A 170 -9.81 2.24 -13.02
CA GLY A 170 -9.67 0.86 -13.45
C GLY A 170 -8.35 0.49 -14.13
N THR A 171 -7.40 1.40 -14.29
CA THR A 171 -6.01 1.08 -14.71
C THR A 171 -5.17 0.74 -13.49
N VAL A 172 -4.63 -0.47 -13.45
CA VAL A 172 -3.74 -0.94 -12.38
C VAL A 172 -2.29 -0.69 -12.78
N TYR A 173 -1.58 0.12 -12.01
CA TYR A 173 -0.14 0.31 -12.09
C TYR A 173 0.55 -0.65 -11.14
N LEU A 174 1.39 -1.53 -11.70
CA LEU A 174 2.26 -2.42 -10.95
C LEU A 174 3.70 -1.90 -11.03
N PHE A 175 4.36 -1.76 -9.89
CA PHE A 175 5.73 -1.27 -9.80
C PHE A 175 6.52 -2.00 -8.72
N GLY A 176 7.85 -1.86 -8.70
CA GLY A 176 8.73 -2.59 -7.77
C GLY A 176 9.60 -3.62 -8.47
N ILE A 177 9.91 -4.74 -7.80
CA ILE A 177 10.94 -5.71 -8.25
C ILE A 177 10.43 -7.17 -8.22
N ALA A 178 10.29 -7.78 -9.40
CA ALA A 178 10.04 -9.21 -9.52
C ALA A 178 11.35 -10.01 -9.45
N ARG A 179 11.33 -11.22 -8.88
CA ARG A 179 12.47 -12.15 -8.83
C ARG A 179 12.74 -12.83 -10.16
N SER A 180 11.73 -12.92 -11.02
CA SER A 180 11.82 -13.56 -12.33
C SER A 180 10.72 -13.04 -13.26
N GLN A 181 10.89 -13.25 -14.57
CA GLN A 181 9.84 -12.96 -15.55
C GLN A 181 8.55 -13.75 -15.26
N SER A 182 8.68 -15.03 -14.88
CA SER A 182 7.51 -15.86 -14.56
C SER A 182 6.69 -15.31 -13.39
N GLU A 183 7.33 -14.74 -12.37
CA GLU A 183 6.62 -14.11 -11.25
C GLU A 183 5.85 -12.87 -11.72
N LEU A 184 6.47 -12.05 -12.57
CA LEU A 184 5.82 -10.88 -13.16
C LEU A 184 4.60 -11.26 -14.00
N ASP A 185 4.74 -12.29 -14.84
CA ASP A 185 3.64 -12.76 -15.70
C ASP A 185 2.44 -13.25 -14.86
N VAL A 186 2.72 -13.98 -13.77
CA VAL A 186 1.68 -14.40 -12.82
C VAL A 186 1.04 -13.20 -12.14
N ALA A 187 1.82 -12.21 -11.68
CA ALA A 187 1.29 -11.00 -11.06
C ALA A 187 0.36 -10.23 -12.01
N ILE A 188 0.78 -10.01 -13.25
CA ILE A 188 -0.04 -9.35 -14.29
C ILE A 188 -1.31 -10.15 -14.56
N ALA A 189 -1.21 -11.47 -14.72
CA ALA A 189 -2.37 -12.33 -14.98
C ALA A 189 -3.38 -12.33 -13.82
N ARG A 190 -2.91 -12.27 -12.57
CA ARG A 190 -3.77 -12.17 -11.37
C ARG A 190 -4.48 -10.82 -11.33
N ALA A 191 -3.75 -9.72 -11.54
CA ALA A 191 -4.32 -8.37 -11.56
C ALA A 191 -5.42 -8.23 -12.62
N ARG A 192 -5.17 -8.73 -13.85
CA ARG A 192 -6.14 -8.69 -14.96
C ARG A 192 -7.47 -9.41 -14.68
N ARG A 193 -7.48 -10.40 -13.78
CA ARG A 193 -8.70 -11.16 -13.44
C ARG A 193 -9.59 -10.47 -12.41
N ILE A 194 -9.11 -9.40 -11.77
CA ILE A 194 -9.90 -8.68 -10.78
C ILE A 194 -11.00 -7.88 -11.50
N GLY A 195 -12.25 -8.12 -11.09
CA GLY A 195 -13.40 -7.42 -11.65
C GLY A 195 -13.27 -5.90 -11.49
N GLY A 196 -13.43 -5.17 -12.59
CA GLY A 196 -13.29 -3.71 -12.64
C GLY A 196 -11.94 -3.23 -13.17
N VAL A 197 -10.95 -4.12 -13.36
CA VAL A 197 -9.70 -3.79 -14.03
C VAL A 197 -9.94 -3.65 -15.53
N LYS A 198 -9.60 -2.49 -16.08
CA LYS A 198 -9.64 -2.19 -17.53
C LYS A 198 -8.28 -2.48 -18.19
N GLN A 199 -7.20 -2.10 -17.51
CA GLN A 199 -5.83 -2.21 -18.02
C GLN A 199 -4.86 -2.50 -16.87
N VAL A 200 -3.76 -3.18 -17.19
CA VAL A 200 -2.62 -3.33 -16.27
C VAL A 200 -1.40 -2.76 -16.96
N VAL A 201 -0.81 -1.72 -16.36
CA VAL A 201 0.46 -1.11 -16.76
C VAL A 201 1.52 -1.60 -15.77
N SER A 202 2.65 -2.09 -16.29
CA SER A 202 3.72 -2.62 -15.46
C SER A 202 5.00 -1.82 -15.66
N HIS A 203 5.53 -1.34 -14.55
CA HIS A 203 6.86 -0.76 -14.39
C HIS A 203 7.70 -1.62 -13.43
N VAL A 204 7.37 -2.91 -13.32
CA VAL A 204 8.10 -3.83 -12.46
C VAL A 204 9.40 -4.21 -13.13
N ARG A 205 10.52 -4.05 -12.40
CA ARG A 205 11.84 -4.47 -12.86
C ARG A 205 12.09 -5.91 -12.44
N ILE A 206 12.88 -6.63 -13.23
CA ILE A 206 13.33 -7.98 -12.85
C ILE A 206 14.65 -7.83 -12.11
N LYS A 207 14.76 -8.48 -10.95
CA LYS A 207 16.00 -8.53 -10.16
C LYS A 207 17.14 -9.07 -11.05
N PRO A 208 18.25 -8.34 -11.21
CA PRO A 208 19.39 -8.83 -11.97
C PRO A 208 19.91 -10.14 -11.37
N ALA A 209 20.34 -11.07 -12.24
CA ALA A 209 21.04 -12.26 -11.78
C ALA A 209 22.33 -11.82 -11.04
N PRO A 210 22.70 -12.49 -9.93
CA PRO A 210 23.96 -12.19 -9.27
C PRO A 210 25.12 -12.33 -10.27
N PRO A 211 26.18 -11.49 -10.16
CA PRO A 211 27.33 -11.58 -11.03
C PRO A 211 27.83 -13.03 -11.07
N ARG A 212 27.98 -13.61 -12.26
CA ARG A 212 28.67 -14.90 -12.40
C ARG A 212 30.07 -14.70 -11.86
N GLN A 213 30.38 -15.30 -10.71
CA GLN A 213 31.75 -15.43 -10.26
C GLN A 213 32.50 -16.12 -11.40
N SER A 214 33.41 -15.41 -12.07
CA SER A 214 34.29 -16.01 -13.04
C SER A 214 35.09 -17.07 -12.30
N LEU A 215 34.80 -18.35 -12.56
CA LEU A 215 35.65 -19.44 -12.12
C LEU A 215 37.10 -19.08 -12.51
N PRO A 216 38.08 -19.27 -11.62
CA PRO A 216 39.47 -19.10 -11.98
C PRO A 216 39.74 -19.88 -13.26
N GLN A 217 40.14 -19.19 -14.33
CA GLN A 217 40.47 -19.86 -15.58
C GLN A 217 41.57 -20.88 -15.28
N PRO A 218 41.48 -22.13 -15.78
CA PRO A 218 42.56 -23.08 -15.64
C PRO A 218 43.83 -22.43 -16.20
N VAL A 219 44.81 -22.20 -15.34
CA VAL A 219 46.11 -21.72 -15.77
C VAL A 219 46.68 -22.83 -16.65
N THR A 220 46.67 -22.62 -17.97
CA THR A 220 47.33 -23.54 -18.89
C THR A 220 48.81 -23.40 -18.59
N VAL A 221 49.34 -24.32 -17.78
CA VAL A 221 50.78 -24.42 -17.57
C VAL A 221 51.36 -24.81 -18.92
N GLY A 222 51.95 -23.82 -19.59
CA GLY A 222 52.63 -24.02 -20.86
C GLY A 222 53.68 -25.10 -20.71
N GLN A 223 53.66 -26.04 -21.66
CA GLN A 223 54.72 -27.02 -21.86
C GLN A 223 56.05 -26.28 -22.02
N LEU A 224 57.01 -26.61 -21.15
CA LEU A 224 58.44 -26.46 -21.39
C LEU A 224 59.06 -27.86 -21.39
#